data_AF-A0A7W0XA31-F1
#
_entry.id   AF-A0A7W0XA31-F1
#
_cell.length_a   1.000
_cell.length_b   1.000
_cell.length_c   1.000
_cell.angle_alpha   90.00
_cell.angle_beta   90.00
_cell.angle_gamma   90.00
#
_symmetry.space_group_name_H-M   'P 1'
#
loop_
_entity.id
_entity.type
_entity.pdbx_description
1 polymer ?
#
loop_
_entity_poly.entity_id
_entity_poly.type
_entity_poly.pdbx_seq_one_letter_code
_entity_poly.pdbx_strand_id
1 'polypeptide(L)'
;MVLALGLGACGGSDEDDVKSLAKQVASSDEKVCDHVTADFLKTLGGSKKKCRDSAKQDTGTTKPKVEDVKVDGDKATAALSDGKTKATLRFAKDGGDWKVDGVR
;
A
#
# COMPACT_ATOMS: atom_id res chain seq x y z
N MET A 1 -26.52 -0.73 -15.85
CA MET A 1 -25.59 -1.83 -16.20
C MET A 1 -24.92 -2.25 -14.90
N VAL A 2 -25.35 -3.36 -14.33
CA VAL A 2 -24.85 -3.88 -13.05
C VAL A 2 -23.80 -4.94 -13.41
N LEU A 3 -22.55 -4.72 -13.00
CA LEU A 3 -21.49 -5.70 -13.03
C LEU A 3 -21.07 -5.95 -11.58
N ALA A 4 -21.59 -7.04 -11.03
CA ALA A 4 -21.01 -7.71 -9.89
C ALA A 4 -19.67 -8.33 -10.32
N LEU A 5 -18.64 -8.26 -9.47
CA LEU A 5 -17.66 -9.31 -9.15
C LEU A 5 -16.46 -8.66 -8.43
N GLY A 6 -16.42 -8.81 -7.11
CA GLY A 6 -15.32 -8.39 -6.26
C GLY A 6 -15.59 -8.76 -4.80
N LEU A 7 -15.72 -10.06 -4.51
CA LEU A 7 -15.61 -10.54 -3.14
C LEU A 7 -14.12 -10.51 -2.74
N GLY A 8 -13.72 -9.43 -2.08
CA GLY A 8 -12.43 -9.28 -1.42
C GLY A 8 -12.59 -8.37 -0.21
N ALA A 9 -12.90 -8.97 0.95
CA ALA A 9 -12.84 -8.39 2.30
C ALA A 9 -13.60 -7.07 2.60
N CYS A 10 -14.78 -7.21 3.23
CA CYS A 10 -15.38 -6.24 4.17
C CYS A 10 -15.82 -4.86 3.65
N GLY A 11 -16.74 -4.77 2.69
CA GLY A 11 -17.76 -3.69 2.63
C GLY A 11 -17.29 -2.23 2.82
N GLY A 12 -16.04 -1.91 2.47
CA GLY A 12 -15.44 -0.59 2.52
C GLY A 12 -15.43 0.04 1.13
N SER A 13 -15.30 1.36 1.07
CA SER A 13 -15.01 2.04 -0.20
C SER A 13 -13.57 1.72 -0.62
N ASP A 14 -13.25 1.76 -1.93
CA ASP A 14 -11.88 1.61 -2.42
C ASP A 14 -10.90 2.56 -1.70
N GLU A 15 -11.38 3.74 -1.31
CA GLU A 15 -10.60 4.70 -0.52
C GLU A 15 -10.22 4.15 0.86
N ASP A 16 -11.13 3.45 1.54
CA ASP A 16 -10.88 2.87 2.86
C ASP A 16 -9.87 1.71 2.76
N ASP A 17 -9.96 0.89 1.71
CA ASP A 17 -9.02 -0.20 1.46
C ASP A 17 -7.60 0.34 1.22
N VAL A 18 -7.48 1.32 0.32
CA VAL A 18 -6.19 1.98 0.04
C VAL A 18 -5.64 2.66 1.28
N LYS A 19 -6.49 3.34 2.06
CA LYS A 19 -6.10 4.00 3.31
C LYS A 19 -5.64 3.00 4.37
N SER A 20 -6.32 1.86 4.49
CA SER A 20 -5.96 0.77 5.40
C SER A 20 -4.60 0.20 5.00
N LEU A 21 -4.39 -0.06 3.71
CA LEU A 21 -3.13 -0.54 3.19
C LEU A 21 -1.99 0.47 3.37
N ALA A 22 -2.24 1.76 3.11
CA ALA A 22 -1.29 2.84 3.34
C ALA A 22 -0.87 2.94 4.83
N LYS A 23 -1.81 2.75 5.76
CA LYS A 23 -1.51 2.69 7.21
C LYS A 23 -0.66 1.47 7.57
N GLN A 24 -0.87 0.33 6.92
CA GLN A 24 -0.02 -0.86 7.11
C GLN A 24 1.40 -0.60 6.61
N VAL A 25 1.56 0.00 5.43
CA VAL A 25 2.87 0.44 4.92
C VAL A 25 3.52 1.40 5.91
N ALA A 26 2.79 2.42 6.37
CA ALA A 26 3.30 3.42 7.31
C ALA A 26 3.62 2.88 8.71
N SER A 27 3.04 1.73 9.06
CA SER A 27 3.34 1.02 10.31
C SER A 27 4.44 -0.02 10.15
N SER A 28 5.02 -0.14 8.95
CA SER A 28 6.03 -1.12 8.57
C SER A 28 5.57 -2.54 8.90
N ASP A 29 4.27 -2.83 8.67
CA ASP A 29 3.71 -4.16 8.89
C ASP A 29 4.26 -5.13 7.84
N GLU A 30 4.86 -6.24 8.28
CA GLU A 30 5.44 -7.24 7.39
C GLU A 30 4.40 -7.89 6.44
N LYS A 31 3.12 -7.83 6.80
CA LYS A 31 2.00 -8.30 5.96
C LYS A 31 1.81 -7.46 4.72
N VAL A 32 2.28 -6.21 4.71
CA VAL A 32 2.18 -5.36 3.53
C VAL A 32 2.93 -5.96 2.34
N CYS A 33 3.98 -6.75 2.60
CA CYS A 33 4.73 -7.51 1.61
C CYS A 33 3.94 -8.65 0.94
N ASP A 34 2.75 -8.97 1.44
CA ASP A 34 1.81 -9.86 0.76
C ASP A 34 0.83 -9.11 -0.16
N HIS A 35 0.75 -7.78 -0.01
CA HIS A 35 -0.09 -6.87 -0.77
C HIS A 35 0.72 -5.90 -1.65
N VAL A 36 1.85 -6.35 -2.18
CA VAL A 36 2.70 -5.60 -3.11
C VAL A 36 2.65 -6.21 -4.51
N THR A 37 2.80 -5.39 -5.54
CA THR A 37 2.90 -5.89 -6.91
C THR A 37 4.22 -6.65 -7.11
N ALA A 38 4.24 -7.55 -8.09
CA ALA A 38 5.47 -8.27 -8.44
C ALA A 38 6.59 -7.31 -8.88
N ASP A 39 6.23 -6.20 -9.51
CA ASP A 39 7.19 -5.19 -9.97
C ASP A 39 7.76 -4.35 -8.83
N PHE A 40 6.93 -4.01 -7.83
CA PHE A 40 7.44 -3.38 -6.62
C PHE A 40 8.34 -4.34 -5.82
N LEU A 41 7.98 -5.63 -5.74
CA LEU A 41 8.85 -6.64 -5.15
C LEU A 41 10.21 -6.73 -5.85
N LYS A 42 10.26 -6.68 -7.18
CA LYS A 42 11.52 -6.63 -7.93
C LYS A 42 12.38 -5.43 -7.53
N THR A 43 11.76 -4.27 -7.31
CA THR A 43 12.43 -3.06 -6.85
C THR A 43 13.01 -3.21 -5.44
N LEU A 44 12.32 -3.93 -4.55
CA LEU A 44 12.78 -4.26 -3.19
C LEU A 44 13.83 -5.40 -3.15
N GLY A 45 14.33 -5.86 -4.29
CA GLY A 45 15.32 -6.94 -4.38
C GLY A 45 14.71 -8.33 -4.63
N GLY A 46 13.50 -8.40 -5.16
CA GLY A 46 12.92 -9.56 -5.85
C GLY A 46 12.24 -10.60 -4.97
N SER A 47 12.13 -10.40 -3.67
CA SER A 47 11.50 -11.41 -2.80
C SER A 47 10.74 -10.80 -1.62
N LYS A 48 9.60 -11.42 -1.30
CA LYS A 48 8.80 -11.08 -0.10
C LYS A 48 9.62 -11.16 1.18
N LYS A 49 10.59 -12.08 1.23
CA LYS A 49 11.52 -12.20 2.35
C LYS A 49 12.31 -10.90 2.56
N LYS A 50 12.90 -10.34 1.50
CA LYS A 50 13.63 -9.07 1.59
C LYS A 50 12.73 -7.90 1.99
N CYS A 51 11.51 -7.84 1.44
CA CYS A 51 10.52 -6.84 1.87
C CYS A 51 10.24 -6.94 3.37
N ARG A 52 10.01 -8.16 3.90
CA ARG A 52 9.77 -8.38 5.34
C ARG A 52 11.00 -8.07 6.19
N ASP A 53 12.18 -8.45 5.72
CA ASP A 53 13.44 -8.15 6.41
C ASP A 53 13.66 -6.63 6.48
N SER A 54 13.35 -5.88 5.42
CA SER A 54 13.39 -4.41 5.40
C SER A 54 12.34 -3.79 6.34
N ALA A 55 11.11 -4.31 6.37
CA ALA A 55 10.08 -3.86 7.30
C ALA A 55 10.47 -4.09 8.78
N LYS A 56 11.20 -5.19 9.08
CA LYS A 56 11.74 -5.48 10.42
C LYS A 56 12.93 -4.60 10.80
N GLN A 57 13.75 -4.23 9.81
CA GLN A 57 14.89 -3.34 9.99
C GLN A 57 14.48 -1.87 10.09
N ASP A 58 13.26 -1.54 9.68
CA ASP A 58 12.71 -0.21 9.85
C ASP A 58 12.38 0.05 11.32
N THR A 59 13.41 0.47 12.08
CA THR A 59 13.31 0.91 13.47
C THR A 59 12.87 2.36 13.57
N GLY A 60 12.23 2.90 12.53
CA GLY A 60 11.82 4.30 12.44
C GLY A 60 11.02 4.72 13.67
N THR A 61 11.59 5.60 14.48
CA THR A 61 10.91 6.20 15.64
C THR A 61 9.76 7.12 15.23
N THR A 62 9.65 7.45 13.94
CA THR A 62 8.63 8.32 13.38
C THR A 62 7.84 7.56 12.32
N LYS A 63 6.60 7.19 12.66
CA LYS A 63 5.68 6.55 11.72
C LYS A 63 4.98 7.63 10.89
N PRO A 64 5.10 7.61 9.55
CA PRO A 64 4.40 8.58 8.73
C PRO A 64 2.88 8.46 8.89
N LYS A 65 2.18 9.57 8.80
CA LYS A 65 0.71 9.63 8.81
C LYS A 65 0.21 9.71 7.37
N VAL A 66 -0.92 9.06 7.11
CA VAL A 66 -1.65 9.24 5.85
C VAL A 66 -2.32 10.62 5.88
N GLU A 67 -1.89 11.53 5.01
CA GLU A 67 -2.46 12.88 4.87
C GLU A 67 -3.63 12.90 3.89
N ASP A 68 -3.48 12.22 2.76
CA ASP A 68 -4.45 12.26 1.65
C ASP A 68 -4.50 10.90 0.94
N VAL A 69 -5.67 10.53 0.44
CA VAL A 69 -5.88 9.32 -0.37
C VAL A 69 -6.71 9.72 -1.58
N LYS A 70 -6.24 9.32 -2.77
CA LYS A 70 -6.96 9.54 -4.02
C LYS A 70 -7.09 8.22 -4.76
N VAL A 71 -8.30 7.87 -5.15
CA VAL A 71 -8.61 6.69 -5.97
C VAL A 71 -9.11 7.16 -7.34
N ASP A 72 -8.57 6.57 -8.40
CA ASP A 72 -8.93 6.81 -9.79
C ASP A 72 -9.05 5.46 -10.51
N GLY A 73 -10.27 4.91 -10.52
CA GLY A 73 -10.57 3.60 -11.08
C GLY A 73 -9.70 2.50 -10.46
N ASP A 74 -8.83 1.91 -11.27
CA ASP A 74 -7.94 0.81 -10.88
C ASP A 74 -6.58 1.28 -10.32
N LYS A 75 -6.41 2.58 -10.08
CA LYS A 75 -5.19 3.18 -9.51
C LYS A 75 -5.54 4.02 -8.29
N ALA A 76 -4.60 4.09 -7.35
CA ALA A 76 -4.74 4.99 -6.22
C ALA A 76 -3.40 5.52 -5.74
N THR A 77 -3.45 6.61 -4.99
CA THR A 77 -2.27 7.20 -4.34
C THR A 77 -2.60 7.56 -2.91
N ALA A 78 -1.61 7.44 -2.02
CA ALA A 78 -1.71 7.91 -0.65
C ALA A 78 -0.49 8.76 -0.30
N ALA A 79 -0.74 9.99 0.16
CA ALA A 79 0.30 10.87 0.66
C ALA A 79 0.61 10.48 2.12
N LEU A 80 1.89 10.20 2.38
CA LEU A 80 2.44 9.91 3.69
C LEU A 80 3.34 11.06 4.15
N SER A 81 3.28 11.40 5.44
CA SER A 81 4.08 12.48 6.02
C SER A 81 4.48 12.15 7.45
N ASP A 82 5.78 12.18 7.75
CA ASP A 82 6.30 12.05 9.11
C ASP A 82 6.46 13.42 9.82
N GLY A 83 5.96 14.49 9.20
CA GLY A 83 6.11 15.87 9.64
C GLY A 83 7.41 16.56 9.18
N LYS A 84 8.38 15.82 8.64
CA LYS A 84 9.64 16.34 8.08
C LYS A 84 9.77 16.06 6.59
N THR A 85 9.32 14.89 6.18
CA THR A 85 9.39 14.36 4.83
C THR A 85 7.99 13.94 4.38
N LYS A 86 7.75 14.08 3.08
CA LYS A 86 6.53 13.57 2.43
C LYS A 86 6.92 12.52 1.42
N ALA A 87 6.19 11.42 1.41
CA ALA A 87 6.31 10.34 0.44
C ALA A 87 4.94 10.08 -0.16
N THR A 88 4.88 9.73 -1.46
CA THR A 88 3.60 9.34 -2.08
C THR A 88 3.63 7.87 -2.44
N LEU A 89 2.79 7.08 -1.80
CA LEU A 89 2.55 5.70 -2.19
C LEU A 89 1.64 5.64 -3.41
N ARG A 90 1.92 4.71 -4.30
CA ARG A 90 1.09 4.35 -5.44
C ARG A 90 0.55 2.94 -5.25
N PHE A 91 -0.69 2.75 -5.67
CA PHE A 91 -1.40 1.49 -5.61
C PHE A 91 -2.03 1.20 -6.96
N ALA A 92 -2.11 -0.09 -7.28
CA ALA A 92 -2.80 -0.59 -8.46
C ALA A 92 -3.70 -1.75 -8.04
N LYS A 93 -4.87 -1.83 -8.64
CA LYS A 93 -5.81 -2.95 -8.47
C LYS A 93 -5.35 -4.11 -9.35
N ASP A 94 -5.10 -5.27 -8.75
CA ASP A 94 -4.64 -6.47 -9.43
C ASP A 94 -5.50 -7.66 -9.00
N GLY A 95 -6.31 -8.18 -9.92
CA GLY A 95 -7.25 -9.26 -9.63
C GLY A 95 -8.44 -8.87 -8.76
N GLY A 96 -8.73 -7.56 -8.64
CA GLY A 96 -9.78 -7.03 -7.77
C GLY A 96 -9.27 -6.55 -6.40
N ASP A 97 -8.02 -6.89 -6.04
CA ASP A 97 -7.40 -6.48 -4.78
C ASP A 97 -6.43 -5.32 -4.99
N TRP A 98 -6.42 -4.37 -4.05
CA TRP A 98 -5.44 -3.27 -4.03
C TRP A 98 -4.04 -3.78 -3.62
N LYS A 99 -3.03 -3.40 -4.41
CA LYS A 99 -1.63 -3.72 -4.13
C LYS A 99 -0.74 -2.48 -4.24
N VAL A 100 0.30 -2.42 -3.41
CA VAL A 100 1.32 -1.36 -3.47
C VAL A 100 2.13 -1.55 -4.75
N ASP A 101 2.07 -0.54 -5.62
CA ASP A 101 2.79 -0.49 -6.88
C ASP A 101 4.13 0.25 -6.75
N GLY A 102 4.23 1.17 -5.79
CA GLY A 102 5.51 1.74 -5.41
C GLY A 102 5.40 2.99 -4.55
N VAL A 103 6.54 3.67 -4.39
CA VAL A 103 6.66 4.94 -3.68
C VAL A 103 7.31 5.99 -4.60
N ARG A 104 6.92 7.25 -4.47
CA ARG A 104 7.51 8.42 -5.13
C ARG A 104 7.98 9.43 -4.11
#